data_AF-A0A0N4XKU3-F1
#
_entry.id   AF-A0A0N4XKU3-F1
#
_cell.length_a   1.000
_cell.length_b   1.000
_cell.length_c   1.000
_cell.angle_alpha   90.00
_cell.angle_beta   90.00
_cell.angle_gamma   90.00
#
_symmetry.space_group_name_H-M   'P 1'
#
loop_
_entity.id
_entity.type
_entity.pdbx_description
1 polymer ?
#
loop_
_entity_poly.entity_id
_entity_poly.type
_entity_poly.pdbx_seq_one_letter_code
_entity_poly.pdbx_strand_id
1 'polypeptide(L)'
;MTQLLFNSVQSTMCIQLRHGNASIGHIKVQRKAVIIQCSKVSHFWTKETVQHVDYQTRCRGMGSCNDQTCENINLSNMIPEFNHTTPYPSYTACSVEWPKLCLRDSFSRMYILPCVPYFNIATSMASVPML
;
A
#
# COMPACT_ATOMS: atom_id res chain seq x y z
N MET A 1 -45.61 25.69 -10.21
CA MET A 1 -44.29 25.19 -9.75
C MET A 1 -43.24 25.81 -10.64
N THR A 2 -42.38 26.67 -10.09
CA THR A 2 -41.34 27.38 -10.87
C THR A 2 -40.00 26.74 -10.57
N GLN A 3 -39.29 26.25 -11.59
CA GLN A 3 -37.95 25.65 -11.45
C GLN A 3 -36.89 26.68 -11.86
N LEU A 4 -35.81 26.76 -11.09
CA LEU A 4 -34.66 27.64 -11.35
C LEU A 4 -33.47 26.79 -11.78
N LEU A 5 -32.94 27.04 -12.96
CA LEU A 5 -31.82 26.30 -13.52
C LEU A 5 -30.58 27.18 -13.54
N PHE A 6 -29.52 26.78 -12.83
CA PHE A 6 -28.23 27.47 -12.85
C PHE A 6 -27.24 26.69 -13.72
N ASN A 7 -26.65 27.34 -14.73
CA ASN A 7 -25.59 26.75 -15.55
C ASN A 7 -24.30 27.60 -15.47
N SER A 8 -23.30 27.31 -16.32
CA SER A 8 -22.03 28.05 -16.34
C SER A 8 -22.18 29.51 -16.81
N VAL A 9 -23.27 29.84 -17.52
CA VAL A 9 -23.50 31.15 -18.12
C VAL A 9 -24.43 32.00 -17.25
N GLN A 10 -25.39 31.38 -16.57
CA GLN A 10 -26.38 32.02 -15.71
C GLN A 10 -26.07 31.72 -14.24
N SER A 11 -25.19 32.53 -13.65
CA SER A 11 -24.83 32.49 -12.23
C SER A 11 -25.79 33.29 -11.34
N THR A 12 -26.58 34.19 -11.93
CA THR A 12 -27.50 35.09 -11.24
C THR A 12 -28.87 35.06 -11.91
N MET A 13 -29.94 34.93 -11.12
CA MET A 13 -31.32 35.03 -11.58
C MET A 13 -32.09 36.05 -10.73
N CYS A 14 -32.93 36.85 -11.39
CA CYS A 14 -33.81 37.83 -10.75
C CYS A 14 -35.27 37.48 -11.02
N ILE A 15 -36.06 37.29 -9.96
CA ILE A 15 -37.46 36.90 -10.04
C ILE A 15 -38.29 38.09 -9.57
N GLN A 16 -39.21 38.57 -10.40
CA GLN A 16 -40.16 39.61 -10.01
C GLN A 16 -41.40 38.99 -9.37
N LEU A 17 -41.74 39.46 -8.18
CA LEU A 17 -42.97 39.11 -7.47
C LEU A 17 -44.07 40.09 -7.86
N ARG A 18 -45.22 39.58 -8.26
CA ARG A 18 -46.41 40.38 -8.59
C ARG A 18 -47.63 39.81 -7.86
N HIS A 19 -48.51 40.69 -7.39
CA HIS A 19 -49.81 40.33 -6.84
C HIS A 19 -50.88 41.19 -7.51
N GLY A 20 -51.77 40.54 -8.26
CA GLY A 20 -52.64 41.23 -9.21
C GLY A 20 -51.81 42.05 -10.21
N ASN A 21 -52.16 43.33 -10.38
CA ASN A 21 -51.47 44.24 -11.30
C ASN A 21 -50.26 44.96 -10.67
N ALA A 22 -50.04 44.84 -9.36
CA ALA A 22 -48.94 45.50 -8.66
C ALA A 22 -47.71 44.59 -8.54
N SER A 23 -46.52 45.14 -8.77
CA SER A 23 -45.26 44.44 -8.44
C SER A 23 -44.92 44.64 -6.97
N ILE A 24 -44.77 43.55 -6.23
CA ILE A 24 -44.46 43.57 -4.80
C ILE A 24 -42.96 43.73 -4.57
N GLY A 25 -42.12 43.22 -5.47
CA GLY A 25 -40.66 43.32 -5.34
C GLY A 25 -39.90 42.33 -6.21
N HIS A 26 -38.60 42.20 -5.96
CA HIS A 26 -37.71 41.30 -6.69
C HIS A 26 -36.87 40.43 -5.74
N ILE A 27 -36.69 39.17 -6.10
CA ILE A 27 -35.77 38.24 -5.45
C ILE A 27 -34.57 38.03 -6.38
N LYS A 28 -33.36 38.24 -5.88
CA LYS A 28 -32.11 37.94 -6.60
C LYS A 28 -31.45 36.71 -5.99
N VAL A 29 -31.24 35.67 -6.81
CA VAL A 29 -30.57 34.44 -6.41
C VAL A 29 -29.26 34.33 -7.16
N GLN A 30 -28.16 34.09 -6.44
CA GLN A 30 -26.83 33.92 -7.03
C GLN A 30 -26.24 32.57 -6.64
N ARG A 31 -25.82 31.80 -7.64
CA ARG A 31 -25.08 30.56 -7.45
C ARG A 31 -23.64 30.89 -7.04
N LYS A 32 -23.24 30.41 -5.86
CA LYS A 32 -21.84 30.36 -5.45
C LYS A 32 -21.10 29.21 -6.17
N ALA A 33 -19.77 29.22 -6.12
CA ALA A 33 -18.96 28.16 -6.69
C ALA A 33 -19.43 26.78 -6.21
N VAL A 34 -19.53 25.83 -7.15
CA VAL A 34 -19.86 24.44 -6.80
C VAL A 34 -18.58 23.72 -6.43
N ILE A 35 -18.56 23.20 -5.20
CA ILE A 35 -17.44 22.44 -4.66
C ILE A 35 -17.77 20.97 -4.83
N ILE A 36 -16.94 20.27 -5.60
CA ILE A 36 -17.02 18.82 -5.73
C ILE A 36 -16.14 18.24 -4.64
N GLN A 37 -16.72 17.43 -3.76
CA GLN A 37 -15.99 16.73 -2.72
C GLN A 37 -15.73 15.29 -3.13
N CYS A 38 -14.52 14.81 -2.86
CA CYS A 38 -14.18 13.41 -3.09
C CYS A 38 -14.88 12.53 -2.06
N SER A 39 -15.67 11.56 -2.54
CA SER A 39 -16.24 10.51 -1.70
C SER A 39 -15.24 9.37 -1.61
N LYS A 40 -14.65 9.20 -0.42
CA LYS A 40 -13.67 8.14 -0.15
C LYS A 40 -14.35 6.77 -0.10
N VAL A 41 -13.74 5.75 -0.70
CA VAL A 41 -14.26 4.36 -0.73
C VAL A 41 -13.41 3.45 0.15
N SER A 42 -12.16 3.20 -0.23
CA SER A 42 -11.21 2.39 0.54
C SER A 42 -9.81 2.99 0.44
N HIS A 43 -9.09 3.03 1.56
CA HIS A 43 -7.72 3.54 1.62
C HIS A 43 -6.78 2.41 2.03
N PHE A 44 -5.73 2.20 1.24
CA PHE A 44 -4.61 1.31 1.58
C PHE A 44 -3.38 2.15 1.86
N TRP A 45 -2.55 1.69 2.79
CA TRP A 45 -1.29 2.32 3.13
C TRP A 45 -0.16 1.68 2.31
N THR A 46 0.63 2.51 1.63
CA THR A 46 1.88 2.09 0.98
C THR A 46 3.05 2.75 1.71
N LYS A 47 4.19 2.06 1.73
CA LYS A 47 5.45 2.60 2.23
C LYS A 47 6.50 2.43 1.14
N GLU A 48 7.45 3.34 1.09
CA GLU A 48 8.64 3.15 0.27
C GLU A 48 9.50 2.04 0.90
N THR A 49 9.96 1.11 0.08
CA THR A 49 10.68 -0.08 0.55
C THR A 49 11.89 -0.38 -0.33
N VAL A 50 12.97 -0.86 0.28
CA VAL A 50 14.14 -1.41 -0.40
C VAL A 50 14.09 -2.93 -0.36
N GLN A 51 14.51 -3.54 -1.46
CA GLN A 51 14.58 -4.98 -1.63
C GLN A 51 15.97 -5.49 -1.26
N HIS A 52 16.03 -6.49 -0.37
CA HIS A 52 17.26 -7.16 0.05
C HIS A 52 17.18 -8.65 -0.26
N VAL A 53 18.30 -9.25 -0.67
CA VAL A 53 18.42 -10.67 -0.96
C VAL A 53 19.63 -11.23 -0.24
N ASP A 54 19.40 -12.11 0.72
CA ASP A 54 20.45 -12.86 1.39
C ASP A 54 20.49 -14.29 0.83
N TYR A 55 21.68 -14.86 0.70
CA TYR A 55 21.87 -16.23 0.22
C TYR A 55 22.75 -17.03 1.16
N GLN A 56 22.47 -18.33 1.25
CA GLN A 56 23.25 -19.27 2.01
C GLN A 56 23.36 -20.58 1.24
N THR A 57 24.58 -20.91 0.82
CA THR A 57 24.86 -22.14 0.09
C THR A 57 25.58 -23.14 1.00
N ARG A 58 25.11 -24.38 1.06
CA ARG A 58 25.76 -25.49 1.78
C ARG A 58 25.77 -26.75 0.91
N CYS A 59 26.65 -27.70 1.23
CA CYS A 59 26.56 -29.04 0.64
C CYS A 59 25.29 -29.73 1.17
N ARG A 60 24.69 -30.60 0.34
CA ARG A 60 23.60 -31.49 0.78
C ARG A 60 24.06 -32.35 1.96
N GLY A 61 23.20 -32.48 2.97
CA GLY A 61 23.46 -33.12 4.26
C GLY A 61 24.11 -32.20 5.31
N MET A 62 24.29 -30.90 5.05
CA MET A 62 24.90 -29.96 6.00
C MET A 62 23.95 -28.85 6.43
N GLY A 63 23.86 -28.64 7.75
CA GLY A 63 23.05 -27.56 8.32
C GLY A 63 21.56 -27.77 8.05
N SER A 64 20.89 -26.75 7.49
CA SER A 64 19.50 -26.87 7.06
C SER A 64 19.32 -27.58 5.70
N CYS A 65 20.40 -27.81 4.94
CA CYS A 65 20.34 -28.54 3.67
C CYS A 65 20.31 -30.05 3.91
N ASN A 66 19.14 -30.61 4.19
CA ASN A 66 18.92 -32.06 4.18
C ASN A 66 18.53 -32.56 2.77
N ASP A 67 18.48 -33.87 2.57
CA ASP A 67 17.98 -34.45 1.32
C ASP A 67 16.58 -33.90 1.00
N GLN A 68 16.38 -33.52 -0.27
CA GLN A 68 15.11 -32.95 -0.77
C GLN A 68 14.66 -31.63 -0.12
N THR A 69 15.54 -30.90 0.58
CA THR A 69 15.11 -29.63 1.21
C THR A 69 14.66 -28.59 0.19
N CYS A 70 15.35 -28.46 -0.96
CA CYS A 70 14.89 -27.58 -2.03
C CYS A 70 13.54 -28.03 -2.65
N GLU A 71 13.22 -29.32 -2.62
CA GLU A 71 11.98 -29.85 -3.20
C GLU A 71 10.77 -29.61 -2.27
N ASN A 72 11.02 -29.54 -0.96
CA ASN A 72 9.99 -29.41 0.07
C ASN A 72 9.83 -27.97 0.60
N ILE A 73 10.62 -27.02 0.09
CA ILE A 73 10.55 -25.64 0.56
C ILE A 73 9.38 -24.88 -0.06
N ASN A 74 8.63 -24.14 0.77
CA ASN A 74 7.63 -23.19 0.32
C ASN A 74 8.13 -21.76 0.51
N LEU A 75 7.49 -20.79 -0.14
CA LEU A 75 7.83 -19.37 -0.09
C LEU A 75 7.81 -18.81 1.34
N SER A 76 6.94 -19.35 2.21
CA SER A 76 6.83 -18.95 3.62
C SER A 76 7.78 -19.71 4.56
N ASN A 77 8.54 -20.68 4.06
CA ASN A 77 9.41 -21.48 4.91
C ASN A 77 10.51 -20.61 5.51
N MET A 78 10.71 -20.79 6.82
CA MET A 78 11.77 -20.12 7.55
C MET A 78 12.97 -21.05 7.68
N ILE A 79 14.07 -20.64 7.05
CA ILE A 79 15.37 -21.28 7.18
C ILE A 79 16.09 -20.66 8.40
N PRO A 80 16.68 -21.47 9.30
CA PRO A 80 17.38 -20.98 10.49
C PRO A 80 18.44 -19.92 10.19
N GLU A 81 19.13 -20.05 9.06
CA GLU A 81 20.17 -19.15 8.58
C GLU A 81 19.65 -17.74 8.23
N PHE A 82 18.33 -17.55 8.12
CA PHE A 82 17.71 -16.26 7.82
C PHE A 82 16.82 -15.73 8.95
N ASN A 83 17.07 -16.13 10.21
CA ASN A 83 16.23 -15.71 11.34
C ASN A 83 16.13 -14.19 11.53
N HIS A 84 17.16 -13.43 11.15
CA HIS A 84 17.17 -11.96 11.23
C HIS A 84 16.13 -11.29 10.31
N THR A 85 15.63 -12.01 9.30
CA THR A 85 14.66 -11.48 8.32
C THR A 85 13.20 -11.69 8.74
N THR A 86 12.95 -12.43 9.83
CA THR A 86 11.59 -12.76 10.31
C THR A 86 10.66 -11.57 10.59
N PRO A 87 11.14 -10.38 11.01
CA PRO A 87 10.26 -9.23 11.22
C PRO A 87 9.74 -8.62 9.91
N TYR A 88 10.30 -9.02 8.76
CA TYR A 88 10.06 -8.38 7.48
C TYR A 88 9.29 -9.30 6.51
N PRO A 89 8.36 -8.73 5.72
CA PRO A 89 7.71 -9.49 4.65
C PRO A 89 8.78 -10.05 3.71
N SER A 90 8.75 -11.37 3.52
CA SER A 90 9.82 -12.08 2.85
C SER A 90 9.32 -13.33 2.18
N TYR A 91 10.08 -13.77 1.18
CA TYR A 91 9.90 -15.08 0.57
C TYR A 91 11.24 -15.80 0.43
N THR A 92 11.19 -17.11 0.58
CA THR A 92 12.35 -17.99 0.52
C THR A 92 12.30 -18.80 -0.77
N ALA A 93 13.44 -18.94 -1.43
CA ALA A 93 13.64 -19.79 -2.60
C ALA A 93 14.87 -20.69 -2.41
N CYS A 94 14.92 -21.79 -3.16
CA CYS A 94 16.04 -22.72 -3.16
C CYS A 94 16.41 -23.10 -4.59
N SER A 95 17.70 -23.14 -4.87
CA SER A 95 18.24 -23.62 -6.13
C SER A 95 19.31 -24.66 -5.87
N VAL A 96 19.22 -25.77 -6.60
CA VAL A 96 20.26 -26.80 -6.60
C VAL A 96 21.36 -26.38 -7.56
N GLU A 97 22.57 -26.27 -7.06
CA GLU A 97 23.76 -25.97 -7.84
C GLU A 97 24.60 -27.24 -7.94
N TRP A 98 25.08 -27.55 -9.15
CA TRP A 98 26.00 -28.64 -9.41
C TRP A 98 27.44 -28.11 -9.35
N PRO A 99 28.28 -28.50 -8.39
CA PRO A 99 29.60 -27.90 -8.28
C PRO A 99 30.71 -28.95 -8.34
N LYS A 100 31.94 -28.46 -8.28
CA LYS A 100 33.16 -29.26 -8.46
C LYS A 100 33.54 -30.19 -7.27
N LEU A 101 32.79 -30.22 -6.16
CA LEU A 101 33.18 -30.94 -4.92
C LEU A 101 32.04 -31.72 -4.21
N CYS A 102 30.84 -31.15 -4.06
CA CYS A 102 29.69 -31.75 -3.35
C CYS A 102 28.39 -31.19 -3.91
N LEU A 103 27.29 -31.94 -4.06
CA LEU A 103 26.02 -31.33 -4.50
C LEU A 103 25.60 -30.19 -3.55
N ARG A 104 25.34 -28.98 -4.07
CA ARG A 104 25.04 -27.80 -3.26
C ARG A 104 23.58 -27.42 -3.37
N ASP A 105 22.98 -27.15 -2.22
CA ASP A 105 21.67 -26.53 -2.13
C ASP A 105 21.89 -25.07 -1.68
N SER A 106 21.36 -24.14 -2.46
CA SER A 106 21.57 -22.70 -2.31
C SER A 106 20.24 -22.06 -1.97
N PHE A 107 20.10 -21.61 -0.72
CA PHE A 107 18.92 -20.91 -0.28
C PHE A 107 19.08 -19.41 -0.51
N SER A 108 18.01 -18.77 -0.98
CA SER A 108 17.91 -17.32 -1.01
C SER A 108 16.66 -16.88 -0.27
N ARG A 109 16.77 -15.77 0.47
CA ARG A 109 15.62 -15.12 1.08
C ARG A 109 15.60 -13.67 0.71
N MET A 110 14.52 -13.30 0.04
CA MET A 110 14.25 -11.92 -0.29
C MET A 110 13.33 -11.32 0.76
N TYR A 111 13.65 -10.13 1.24
CA TYR A 111 12.84 -9.39 2.20
C TYR A 111 12.83 -7.90 1.86
N ILE A 112 11.74 -7.23 2.24
CA ILE A 112 11.59 -5.79 2.04
C ILE A 112 11.79 -5.04 3.35
N LEU A 113 12.65 -4.03 3.33
CA LEU A 113 12.86 -3.10 4.44
C LEU A 113 12.19 -1.77 4.10
N PRO A 114 11.53 -1.10 5.07
CA PRO A 114 11.08 0.27 4.85
C PRO A 114 12.28 1.19 4.59
N CYS A 115 12.16 2.09 3.62
CA CYS A 115 13.10 3.20 3.44
C CYS A 115 12.97 4.14 4.65
N VAL A 116 13.67 3.86 5.75
CA VAL A 116 13.75 4.78 6.88
C VAL A 116 14.98 5.67 6.65
N PRO A 117 14.82 6.99 6.41
CA PRO A 117 15.95 7.88 6.45
C PRO A 117 16.42 7.96 7.91
N TYR A 118 17.54 7.31 8.22
CA TYR A 118 18.34 7.47 9.45
C TYR A 118 17.56 8.05 10.66
N PHE A 119 16.72 7.23 11.31
CA PHE A 119 16.24 7.54 12.65
C PHE A 119 16.31 6.26 13.49
N ASN A 120 17.07 6.34 14.58
CA ASN A 120 17.48 5.22 15.44
C ASN A 120 16.34 4.22 15.74
N ILE A 121 16.63 2.93 15.54
CA ILE A 121 15.75 1.77 15.77
C ILE A 121 15.65 1.47 17.28
N ALA A 122 15.40 2.48 18.11
CA ALA A 122 15.26 2.31 19.56
C ALA A 122 13.88 2.68 20.11
N THR A 123 12.99 3.33 19.34
CA THR A 123 11.77 3.92 19.94
C THR A 123 10.45 3.76 19.17
N SER A 124 10.35 3.01 18.07
CA SER A 124 9.08 2.90 17.32
C SER A 124 8.32 1.56 17.44
N MET A 125 8.67 0.69 18.39
CA MET A 125 7.80 -0.45 18.76
C MET A 125 6.51 -0.04 19.51
N ALA A 126 6.18 1.25 19.56
CA ALA A 126 4.94 1.74 20.13
C ALA A 126 4.04 2.30 19.02
N SER A 127 2.83 1.76 18.93
CA SER A 127 1.67 2.23 18.16
C SER A 127 1.61 1.89 16.66
N VAL A 128 1.34 0.62 16.36
CA VAL A 128 0.31 0.32 15.36
C VAL A 128 -0.83 -0.37 16.10
N PRO A 129 -1.98 0.29 16.35
CA PRO A 129 -3.16 -0.43 16.77
C PRO A 129 -3.60 -1.30 15.59
N MET A 130 -3.67 -2.62 15.80
CA MET A 130 -4.46 -3.50 14.96
C MET A 130 -5.92 -3.07 15.11
N LEU A 131 -6.51 -2.58 14.02
CA LEU A 131 -7.93 -2.37 13.82
C LEU A 131 -8.30 -2.95 12.46
#